data_AF-A0A7S3QL40-F1
#
_entry.id   AF-A0A7S3QL40-F1
#
_cell.length_a   1.000
_cell.length_b   1.000
_cell.length_c   1.000
_cell.angle_alpha   90.00
_cell.angle_beta   90.00
_cell.angle_gamma   90.00
#
_symmetry.space_group_name_H-M   'P 1'
#
loop_
_entity.id
_entity.type
_entity.pdbx_description
1 polymer ?
#
loop_
_entity_poly.entity_id
_entity_poly.type
_entity_poly.pdbx_seq_one_letter_code
_entity_poly.pdbx_strand_id
1 'polypeptide(L)'
;GGEQEDSDGAEGGSGAAASAAGMSSSGAVGDAGALCLEALANLLTFVRGFGLKEYPEMLAILVETCVDITRTGNLPAATRAGSSRGARAGSPSEACYMVMCVLLDPKHGDVGQVGCMLMHRLLPSLLGLSAPAVAGAAAAKKGTAQETSARRNTALQFVLAAFREHSLAVLPGMRALVRQLCLRVLDKADQRAAAVASVRELVAVLPPDEQLSFCTFLFRLAHTAKPLHRLIALEVASCLLMELPAPFAMSSGYKAFVDGSHGPGEEIAAPWSAICLGLLLQRCDDKAAAVRARALSNLAECLEVFRALLAASGDDDAAGDDDDHRDVRNVAEGFLLALCGGHVLSTQVTQVPVVRRRAAAPPGQPSATGTAHAGAAKKKRGGKQPHKQARGGGGAARRSRRGGAGAAESEEEGE
;
A
#
# COMPACT_ATOMS: atom_id res chain seq x y z
N GLY A 1 77.87 22.95 -18.17
CA GLY A 1 78.54 24.12 -18.75
C GLY A 1 78.50 23.99 -20.25
N GLY A 2 78.15 25.08 -20.94
CA GLY A 2 78.15 25.28 -22.40
C GLY A 2 76.95 24.64 -23.11
N GLU A 3 75.86 25.35 -23.45
CA GLU A 3 75.66 26.44 -24.43
C GLU A 3 75.64 25.98 -25.89
N GLN A 4 74.46 26.08 -26.52
CA GLN A 4 74.21 26.37 -27.95
C GLN A 4 72.68 26.35 -28.18
N GLU A 5 71.99 27.19 -28.96
CA GLU A 5 72.17 28.51 -29.59
C GLU A 5 70.73 28.95 -29.98
N ASP A 6 70.46 30.25 -29.85
CA ASP A 6 69.71 31.16 -30.72
C ASP A 6 68.47 30.73 -31.52
N SER A 7 67.40 31.53 -31.37
CA SER A 7 66.71 32.14 -32.51
C SER A 7 65.67 33.18 -32.03
N ASP A 8 65.88 34.41 -32.48
CA ASP A 8 65.15 35.65 -32.27
C ASP A 8 63.66 35.65 -32.66
N GLY A 9 62.92 36.64 -32.14
CA GLY A 9 62.00 37.39 -33.01
C GLY A 9 60.68 37.93 -32.43
N ALA A 10 60.75 39.16 -31.94
CA ALA A 10 59.79 40.27 -32.13
C ALA A 10 58.41 40.30 -31.41
N GLU A 11 58.33 41.29 -30.52
CA GLU A 11 57.33 42.37 -30.40
C GLU A 11 55.82 42.11 -30.44
N GLY A 12 55.14 42.65 -29.41
CA GLY A 12 53.99 43.50 -29.62
C GLY A 12 52.76 43.23 -28.75
N GLY A 13 52.30 44.25 -28.03
CA GLY A 13 50.86 44.44 -27.80
C GLY A 13 50.39 44.40 -26.34
N SER A 14 50.21 45.60 -25.79
CA SER A 14 49.39 45.85 -24.60
C SER A 14 47.97 45.32 -24.80
N GLY A 15 47.40 44.68 -23.79
CA GLY A 15 45.98 44.35 -23.75
C GLY A 15 45.52 44.09 -22.32
N ALA A 16 44.97 45.13 -21.69
CA ALA A 16 44.26 45.03 -20.43
C ALA A 16 43.12 44.00 -20.55
N ALA A 17 43.18 42.92 -19.75
CA ALA A 17 42.08 41.99 -19.59
C ALA A 17 41.51 42.15 -18.18
N ALA A 18 40.37 42.81 -18.11
CA ALA A 18 39.54 42.95 -16.93
C ALA A 18 39.23 41.58 -16.30
N SER A 19 39.48 41.46 -14.99
CA SER A 19 38.98 40.35 -14.19
C SER A 19 37.45 40.44 -14.10
N ALA A 20 36.76 39.70 -14.95
CA ALA A 20 35.35 39.42 -14.75
C ALA A 20 35.21 38.45 -13.57
N ALA A 21 34.65 38.95 -12.48
CA ALA A 21 34.23 38.17 -11.33
C ALA A 21 33.22 37.10 -11.78
N GLY A 22 33.67 35.83 -11.76
CA GLY A 22 32.79 34.68 -11.84
C GLY A 22 32.00 34.55 -10.54
N MET A 23 30.83 35.18 -10.47
CA MET A 23 29.84 34.98 -9.42
C MET A 23 29.43 33.50 -9.40
N SER A 24 29.89 32.81 -8.38
CA SER A 24 29.59 31.41 -8.09
C SER A 24 28.16 31.32 -7.59
N SER A 25 27.22 30.91 -8.44
CA SER A 25 25.80 30.72 -8.11
C SER A 25 25.51 29.48 -7.25
N SER A 26 26.52 28.94 -6.55
CA SER A 26 26.39 27.70 -5.76
C SER A 26 25.80 27.92 -4.35
N GLY A 27 25.55 29.17 -3.93
CA GLY A 27 25.16 29.50 -2.54
C GLY A 27 23.65 29.46 -2.22
N ALA A 28 22.76 29.51 -3.21
CA ALA A 28 21.33 29.74 -2.96
C ALA A 28 20.56 28.49 -2.46
N VAL A 29 21.02 27.29 -2.77
CA VAL A 29 20.30 26.04 -2.42
C VAL A 29 20.52 25.65 -0.95
N GLY A 30 21.64 26.06 -0.35
CA GLY A 30 21.94 25.80 1.07
C GLY A 30 21.07 26.63 2.03
N ASP A 31 20.59 27.80 1.59
CA ASP A 31 19.81 28.72 2.42
C ASP A 31 18.32 28.34 2.47
N ALA A 32 17.76 27.86 1.36
CA ALA A 32 16.35 27.46 1.29
C ALA A 32 15.97 26.34 2.29
N GLY A 33 16.89 25.39 2.53
CA GLY A 33 16.69 24.34 3.54
C GLY A 33 16.67 24.89 4.97
N ALA A 34 17.52 25.88 5.27
CA ALA A 34 17.58 26.54 6.57
C ALA A 34 16.31 27.37 6.83
N LEU A 35 15.90 28.17 5.84
CA LEU A 35 14.67 28.96 5.90
C LEU A 35 13.42 28.08 6.06
N CYS A 36 13.36 26.95 5.35
CA CYS A 36 12.28 25.98 5.51
C CYS A 36 12.24 25.40 6.93
N LEU A 37 13.39 25.02 7.49
CA LEU A 37 13.46 24.49 8.85
C LEU A 37 13.07 25.54 9.90
N GLU A 38 13.52 26.79 9.72
CA GLU A 38 13.13 27.91 10.60
C GLU A 38 11.63 28.19 10.51
N ALA A 39 11.06 28.22 9.30
CA ALA A 39 9.62 28.37 9.10
C ALA A 39 8.83 27.25 9.77
N LEU A 40 9.27 26.00 9.65
CA LEU A 40 8.65 24.85 10.33
C LEU A 40 8.80 24.90 11.85
N ALA A 41 9.91 25.43 12.39
CA ALA A 41 10.09 25.62 13.82
C ALA A 41 9.16 26.72 14.37
N ASN A 42 9.00 27.82 13.64
CA ASN A 42 8.05 28.88 13.96
C ASN A 42 6.61 28.38 13.88
N LEU A 43 6.28 27.60 12.84
CA LEU A 43 4.98 26.96 12.67
C LEU A 43 4.67 25.99 13.81
N LEU A 44 5.64 25.15 14.19
CA LEU A 44 5.51 24.24 15.33
C LEU A 44 5.23 24.99 16.64
N THR A 45 5.90 26.13 16.84
CA THR A 45 5.67 26.99 18.02
C THR A 45 4.27 27.60 17.98
N PHE A 46 3.83 28.07 16.81
CA PHE A 46 2.50 28.62 16.60
C PHE A 46 1.41 27.57 16.90
N VAL A 47 1.46 26.39 16.28
CA VAL A 47 0.42 25.36 16.47
C VAL A 47 0.41 24.77 17.88
N ARG A 48 1.51 24.88 18.64
CA ARG A 48 1.50 24.53 20.07
C ARG A 48 0.65 25.49 20.89
N GLY A 49 0.68 26.78 20.58
CA GLY A 49 -0.06 27.82 21.29
C GLY A 49 -1.46 28.10 20.74
N PHE A 50 -1.71 27.81 19.46
CA PHE A 50 -2.94 28.16 18.75
C PHE A 50 -3.68 26.93 18.22
N GLY A 51 -4.94 26.78 18.61
CA GLY A 51 -5.81 25.70 18.14
C GLY A 51 -6.39 25.99 16.75
N LEU A 52 -6.41 24.97 15.89
CA LEU A 52 -6.93 25.08 14.51
C LEU A 52 -8.37 24.57 14.35
N LYS A 53 -9.06 24.24 15.45
CA LYS A 53 -10.41 23.65 15.42
C LYS A 53 -11.44 24.48 14.65
N GLU A 54 -11.34 25.81 14.71
CA GLU A 54 -12.24 26.74 14.02
C GLU A 54 -11.82 27.01 12.56
N TYR A 55 -10.67 26.47 12.14
CA TYR A 55 -10.06 26.72 10.83
C TYR A 55 -9.75 25.40 10.10
N PRO A 56 -10.78 24.58 9.77
CA PRO A 56 -10.59 23.24 9.19
C PRO A 56 -9.84 23.27 7.85
N GLU A 57 -10.05 24.30 7.02
CA GLU A 57 -9.32 24.48 5.75
C GLU A 57 -7.82 24.71 5.98
N MET A 58 -7.46 25.54 6.97
CA MET A 58 -6.07 25.78 7.31
C MET A 58 -5.40 24.51 7.82
N LEU A 59 -6.11 23.73 8.64
CA LEU A 59 -5.63 22.44 9.13
C LEU A 59 -5.40 21.46 7.98
N ALA A 60 -6.33 21.37 7.02
CA ALA A 60 -6.20 20.50 5.86
C ALA A 60 -4.99 20.87 4.98
N ILE A 61 -4.83 22.16 4.67
CA ILE A 61 -3.68 22.68 3.90
C ILE A 61 -2.38 22.41 4.64
N LEU A 62 -2.34 22.62 5.96
CA LEU A 62 -1.16 22.37 6.78
C LEU A 62 -0.77 20.90 6.75
N VAL A 63 -1.73 19.98 6.94
CA VAL A 63 -1.48 18.53 6.86
C VAL A 63 -0.97 18.13 5.48
N GLU A 64 -1.60 18.63 4.42
CA GLU A 64 -1.18 18.36 3.04
C GLU A 64 0.25 18.84 2.78
N THR A 65 0.56 20.08 3.19
CA THR A 65 1.88 20.68 3.02
C THR A 65 2.95 19.92 3.80
N CYS A 66 2.69 19.58 5.07
CA CYS A 66 3.63 18.81 5.88
C CYS A 66 3.90 17.43 5.25
N VAL A 67 2.86 16.72 4.82
CA VAL A 67 3.02 15.42 4.16
C VAL A 67 3.81 15.56 2.86
N ASP A 68 3.55 16.56 2.04
CA ASP A 68 4.30 16.77 0.80
C ASP A 68 5.78 17.10 1.06
N ILE A 69 6.10 17.88 2.09
CA ILE A 69 7.49 18.12 2.51
C ILE A 69 8.16 16.81 2.96
N THR A 70 7.46 15.94 3.70
CA THR A 70 8.04 14.63 4.08
C THR A 70 8.30 13.72 2.86
N ARG A 71 7.57 13.95 1.76
CA ARG A 71 7.69 13.17 0.51
C ARG A 71 8.76 13.71 -0.43
N THR A 72 9.08 15.00 -0.42
CA THR A 72 10.02 15.60 -1.38
C THR A 72 11.50 15.22 -1.15
N GLY A 73 11.80 14.43 -0.13
CA GLY A 73 13.17 13.98 0.17
C GLY A 73 14.02 15.12 0.74
N ASN A 74 15.19 14.80 1.30
CA ASN A 74 16.04 15.77 1.98
C ASN A 74 16.35 16.96 1.05
N LEU A 75 15.69 18.10 1.30
CA LEU A 75 16.35 19.39 1.12
C LEU A 75 17.72 19.26 1.80
N PRO A 76 18.83 19.66 1.14
CA PRO A 76 20.15 19.51 1.72
C PRO A 76 20.13 20.07 3.14
N ALA A 77 20.55 19.26 4.11
CA ALA A 77 20.67 19.71 5.48
C ALA A 77 21.47 21.02 5.46
N ALA A 78 20.90 22.08 6.03
CA ALA A 78 21.53 23.39 6.05
C ALA A 78 22.97 23.21 6.55
N THR A 79 23.95 23.34 5.66
CA THR A 79 25.35 23.35 6.07
C THR A 79 25.50 24.60 6.90
N ARG A 80 25.66 24.43 8.22
CA ARG A 80 25.78 25.52 9.19
C ARG A 80 26.96 26.42 8.81
N ALA A 81 26.68 27.44 8.03
CA ALA A 81 27.52 28.61 7.86
C ALA A 81 26.69 29.81 8.32
N GLY A 82 26.68 30.06 9.64
CA GLY A 82 26.38 31.40 10.16
C GLY A 82 25.17 31.63 11.07
N SER A 83 24.28 30.68 11.34
CA SER A 83 23.10 30.98 12.19
C SER A 83 23.35 30.78 13.69
N SER A 84 23.17 31.88 14.42
CA SER A 84 23.21 32.00 15.88
C SER A 84 22.05 31.28 16.56
N ARG A 85 22.37 30.48 17.59
CA ARG A 85 21.50 30.03 18.71
C ARG A 85 20.08 29.53 18.36
N GLY A 86 19.91 28.21 18.35
CA GLY A 86 18.67 27.58 18.83
C GLY A 86 17.98 26.56 17.92
N ALA A 87 18.26 26.55 16.61
CA ALA A 87 17.63 25.58 15.70
C ALA A 87 18.13 24.16 16.00
N ARG A 88 17.21 23.28 16.46
CA ARG A 88 17.44 21.84 16.61
C ARG A 88 18.00 21.30 15.29
N ALA A 89 19.09 20.55 15.36
CA ALA A 89 19.65 19.85 14.21
C ALA A 89 18.66 18.75 13.77
N GLY A 90 17.86 19.01 12.76
CA GLY A 90 16.86 18.08 12.22
C GLY A 90 16.59 18.37 10.75
N SER A 91 16.05 17.39 10.04
CA SER A 91 15.62 17.57 8.64
C SER A 91 14.25 18.27 8.56
N PRO A 92 13.92 18.98 7.47
CA PRO A 92 12.55 19.51 7.28
C PRO A 92 11.46 18.44 7.37
N SER A 93 11.77 17.21 6.92
CA SER A 93 10.87 16.05 7.05
C SER A 93 10.58 15.71 8.51
N GLU A 94 11.62 15.64 9.34
CA GLU A 94 11.49 15.39 10.78
C GLU A 94 10.69 16.50 11.49
N ALA A 95 10.92 17.76 11.11
CA ALA A 95 10.15 18.88 11.63
C ALA A 95 8.65 18.79 11.25
N CYS A 96 8.33 18.35 10.03
CA CYS A 96 6.94 18.12 9.62
C CYS A 96 6.27 17.01 10.43
N TYR A 97 6.97 15.91 10.74
CA TYR A 97 6.43 14.88 11.63
C TYR A 97 6.15 15.42 13.03
N MET A 98 7.03 16.27 13.58
CA MET A 98 6.77 16.94 14.86
C MET A 98 5.54 17.84 14.82
N VAL A 99 5.34 18.60 13.72
CA VAL A 99 4.12 19.40 13.52
C VAL A 99 2.90 18.50 13.49
N MET A 100 2.91 17.44 12.67
CA MET A 100 1.79 16.50 12.55
C MET A 100 1.46 15.80 13.87
N CYS A 101 2.45 15.48 14.72
CA CYS A 101 2.21 14.99 16.08
C CYS A 101 1.43 16.00 16.91
N VAL A 102 1.81 17.28 16.89
CA VAL A 102 1.09 18.33 17.63
C VAL A 102 -0.32 18.52 17.11
N LEU A 103 -0.57 18.33 15.81
CA LEU A 103 -1.92 18.43 15.23
C LEU A 103 -2.90 17.37 15.75
N LEU A 104 -2.43 16.30 16.38
CA LEU A 104 -3.29 15.31 17.04
C LEU A 104 -3.78 15.76 18.44
N ASP A 105 -3.39 16.94 18.91
CA ASP A 105 -3.94 17.56 20.12
C ASP A 105 -5.42 17.97 19.90
N PRO A 106 -6.34 17.68 20.84
CA PRO A 106 -7.77 18.04 20.74
C PRO A 106 -8.06 19.52 20.45
N LYS A 107 -7.13 20.45 20.71
CA LYS A 107 -7.30 21.87 20.36
C LYS A 107 -7.34 22.13 18.85
N HIS A 108 -6.85 21.19 18.03
CA HIS A 108 -6.88 21.30 16.58
C HIS A 108 -8.15 20.71 15.96
N GLY A 109 -8.97 20.01 16.74
CA GLY A 109 -10.20 19.40 16.26
C GLY A 109 -10.43 18.02 16.86
N ASP A 110 -11.32 17.25 16.23
CA ASP A 110 -11.52 15.85 16.61
C ASP A 110 -10.28 15.02 16.22
N VAL A 111 -9.62 14.43 17.22
CA VAL A 111 -8.38 13.66 17.04
C VAL A 111 -8.57 12.50 16.06
N GLY A 112 -9.75 11.88 16.05
CA GLY A 112 -10.07 10.81 15.13
C GLY A 112 -10.12 11.29 13.68
N GLN A 113 -10.79 12.40 13.41
CA GLN A 113 -10.85 13.02 12.09
C GLN A 113 -9.46 13.47 11.60
N VAL A 114 -8.69 14.16 12.45
CA VAL A 114 -7.34 14.60 12.09
C VAL A 114 -6.41 13.42 11.85
N GLY A 115 -6.47 12.39 12.70
CA GLY A 115 -5.73 11.15 12.53
C GLY A 115 -6.08 10.42 11.22
N CYS A 116 -7.37 10.31 10.90
CA CYS A 116 -7.81 9.74 9.62
C CYS A 116 -7.27 10.51 8.42
N MET A 117 -7.32 11.84 8.48
CA MET A 117 -6.79 12.71 7.43
C MET A 117 -5.27 12.51 7.24
N LEU A 118 -4.50 12.49 8.32
CA LEU A 118 -3.06 12.24 8.31
C LEU A 118 -2.72 10.87 7.71
N MET A 119 -3.37 9.80 8.20
CA MET A 119 -3.15 8.44 7.71
C MET A 119 -3.51 8.29 6.23
N HIS A 120 -4.62 8.90 5.79
CA HIS A 120 -5.00 8.91 4.39
C HIS A 120 -3.97 9.64 3.51
N ARG A 121 -3.48 10.80 3.95
CA ARG A 121 -2.48 11.58 3.21
C ARG A 121 -1.10 10.90 3.18
N LEU A 122 -0.75 10.12 4.20
CA LEU A 122 0.51 9.35 4.26
C LEU A 122 0.50 8.06 3.43
N LEU A 123 -0.66 7.63 2.91
CA LEU A 123 -0.80 6.41 2.12
C LEU A 123 0.23 6.28 0.97
N PRO A 124 0.52 7.33 0.16
CA PRO A 124 1.53 7.23 -0.90
C PRO A 124 2.94 6.97 -0.36
N SER A 125 3.29 7.54 0.79
CA SER A 125 4.60 7.31 1.44
C SER A 125 4.74 5.86 1.90
N LEU A 126 3.66 5.28 2.44
CA LEU A 126 3.60 3.89 2.89
C LEU A 126 3.65 2.89 1.72
N LEU A 127 3.08 3.25 0.57
CA LEU A 127 3.19 2.48 -0.67
C LEU A 127 4.55 2.63 -1.38
N GLY A 128 5.48 3.42 -0.82
CA GLY A 128 6.77 3.70 -1.45
C GLY A 128 6.64 4.45 -2.78
N LEU A 129 5.60 5.28 -2.93
CA LEU A 129 5.41 6.11 -4.12
C LEU A 129 6.28 7.36 -4.01
N SER A 130 7.15 7.57 -4.99
CA SER A 130 7.89 8.82 -5.11
C SER A 130 6.94 10.01 -5.27
N ALA A 131 7.33 11.17 -4.75
CA ALA A 131 6.63 12.42 -5.03
C ALA A 131 6.56 12.65 -6.55
N PRO A 132 5.45 13.18 -7.07
CA PRO A 132 5.40 13.66 -8.45
C PRO A 132 6.47 14.74 -8.64
N ALA A 133 7.15 14.75 -9.79
CA ALA A 133 8.10 15.80 -10.11
C ALA A 133 7.35 17.13 -10.15
N VAL A 134 7.72 18.08 -9.30
CA VAL A 134 7.18 19.45 -9.33
C VAL A 134 7.61 20.08 -10.65
N ALA A 135 6.64 20.57 -11.44
CA ALA A 135 6.92 21.26 -12.70
C ALA A 135 7.83 22.47 -12.44
N GLY A 136 9.01 22.50 -13.07
CA GLY A 136 10.00 23.58 -12.92
C GLY A 136 11.15 23.31 -11.94
N ALA A 137 11.06 22.28 -11.09
CA ALA A 137 12.22 21.78 -10.37
C ALA A 137 13.02 20.87 -11.32
N ALA A 138 14.32 21.15 -11.51
CA ALA A 138 15.21 20.30 -12.29
C ALA A 138 14.99 18.84 -11.89
N ALA A 139 14.53 18.03 -12.87
CA ALA A 139 14.02 16.67 -12.73
C ALA A 139 14.36 16.06 -11.36
N ALA A 140 13.41 16.15 -10.41
CA ALA A 140 13.58 15.61 -9.07
C ALA A 140 14.14 14.19 -9.21
N LYS A 141 15.42 14.05 -8.88
CA LYS A 141 16.20 12.83 -9.14
C LYS A 141 15.37 11.72 -8.50
N LYS A 142 14.95 10.72 -9.29
CA LYS A 142 14.14 9.60 -8.80
C LYS A 142 14.86 9.06 -7.56
N GLY A 143 14.28 9.31 -6.38
CA GLY A 143 14.92 8.98 -5.12
C GLY A 143 15.37 7.53 -5.12
N THR A 144 16.51 7.25 -4.50
CA THR A 144 17.04 5.90 -4.47
C THR A 144 16.03 4.93 -3.83
N ALA A 145 16.12 3.64 -4.13
CA ALA A 145 15.28 2.63 -3.48
C ALA A 145 15.43 2.70 -1.94
N GLN A 146 16.65 2.98 -1.48
CA GLN A 146 16.96 3.19 -0.07
C GLN A 146 16.27 4.43 0.53
N GLU A 147 16.31 5.58 -0.13
CA GLU A 147 15.59 6.79 0.32
C GLU A 147 14.07 6.59 0.38
N THR A 148 13.53 5.84 -0.58
CA THR A 148 12.10 5.51 -0.60
C THR A 148 11.73 4.59 0.56
N SER A 149 12.57 3.58 0.83
CA SER A 149 12.42 2.71 2.00
C SER A 149 12.55 3.47 3.32
N ALA A 150 13.51 4.39 3.45
CA ALA A 150 13.69 5.20 4.64
C ALA A 150 12.47 6.10 4.91
N ARG A 151 11.96 6.81 3.89
CA ARG A 151 10.75 7.63 4.00
C ARG A 151 9.54 6.82 4.43
N ARG A 152 9.34 5.65 3.83
CA ARG A 152 8.28 4.71 4.21
C ARG A 152 8.39 4.33 5.68
N ASN A 153 9.59 3.95 6.12
CA ASN A 153 9.82 3.55 7.51
C ASN A 153 9.56 4.70 8.48
N THR A 154 9.97 5.93 8.17
CA THR A 154 9.65 7.11 9.02
C THR A 154 8.15 7.37 9.08
N ALA A 155 7.45 7.33 7.94
CA ALA A 155 5.99 7.49 7.89
C ALA A 155 5.28 6.41 8.73
N LEU A 156 5.75 5.17 8.62
CA LEU A 156 5.23 4.04 9.40
C LEU A 156 5.44 4.25 10.91
N GLN A 157 6.64 4.68 11.32
CA GLN A 157 6.92 4.97 12.74
C GLN A 157 6.04 6.09 13.28
N PHE A 158 5.78 7.13 12.49
CA PHE A 158 4.83 8.18 12.86
C PHE A 158 3.41 7.62 13.08
N VAL A 159 2.90 6.81 12.15
CA VAL A 159 1.56 6.22 12.26
C VAL A 159 1.46 5.31 13.49
N LEU A 160 2.49 4.49 13.74
CA LEU A 160 2.55 3.63 14.92
C LEU A 160 2.63 4.43 16.23
N ALA A 161 3.38 5.53 16.25
CA ALA A 161 3.43 6.43 17.40
C ALA A 161 2.07 7.09 17.67
N ALA A 162 1.41 7.62 16.63
CA ALA A 162 0.08 8.20 16.73
C ALA A 162 -0.96 7.19 17.24
N PHE A 163 -0.88 5.93 16.77
CA PHE A 163 -1.76 4.87 17.26
C PHE A 163 -1.48 4.49 18.72
N ARG A 164 -0.23 4.49 19.17
CA ARG A 164 0.10 4.22 20.59
C ARG A 164 -0.44 5.32 21.52
N GLU A 165 -0.38 6.58 21.10
CA GLU A 165 -0.79 7.72 21.92
C GLU A 165 -2.32 7.95 21.92
N HIS A 166 -2.98 7.70 20.79
CA HIS A 166 -4.40 8.02 20.59
C HIS A 166 -5.25 6.81 20.16
N SER A 167 -4.88 5.60 20.59
CA SER A 167 -5.34 4.30 20.09
C SER A 167 -6.82 4.22 19.73
N LEU A 168 -7.73 4.59 20.64
CA LEU A 168 -9.18 4.53 20.40
C LEU A 168 -9.66 5.56 19.36
N ALA A 169 -9.13 6.79 19.41
CA ALA A 169 -9.57 7.87 18.53
C ALA A 169 -9.16 7.63 17.08
N VAL A 170 -7.93 7.13 16.86
CA VAL A 170 -7.37 6.96 15.51
C VAL A 170 -7.57 5.55 14.93
N LEU A 171 -8.13 4.61 15.71
CA LEU A 171 -8.42 3.24 15.25
C LEU A 171 -9.23 3.17 13.94
N PRO A 172 -10.29 3.98 13.72
CA PRO A 172 -11.00 3.98 12.44
C PRO A 172 -10.10 4.35 11.25
N GLY A 173 -9.19 5.30 11.43
CA GLY A 173 -8.19 5.68 10.45
C GLY A 173 -7.21 4.53 10.18
N MET A 174 -6.80 3.84 11.24
CA MET A 174 -5.87 2.72 11.17
C MET A 174 -6.45 1.53 10.39
N ARG A 175 -7.72 1.19 10.70
CA ARG A 175 -8.56 0.23 9.99
C ARG A 175 -8.73 0.56 8.51
N ALA A 176 -8.96 1.83 8.18
CA ALA A 176 -9.10 2.27 6.80
C ALA A 176 -7.75 2.18 6.07
N LEU A 177 -6.67 2.62 6.70
CA LEU A 177 -5.32 2.65 6.14
C LEU A 177 -4.83 1.26 5.71
N VAL A 178 -4.92 0.25 6.58
CA VAL A 178 -4.48 -1.13 6.23
C VAL A 178 -5.26 -1.70 5.03
N ARG A 179 -6.56 -1.39 4.92
CA ARG A 179 -7.38 -1.81 3.76
C ARG A 179 -7.02 -1.02 2.49
N GLN A 180 -6.80 0.29 2.61
CA GLN A 180 -6.41 1.13 1.48
C GLN A 180 -5.04 0.76 0.93
N LEU A 181 -4.08 0.35 1.76
CA LEU A 181 -2.79 -0.17 1.31
C LEU A 181 -2.97 -1.37 0.36
N CYS A 182 -3.87 -2.29 0.68
CA CYS A 182 -4.17 -3.41 -0.21
C CYS A 182 -4.93 -2.99 -1.49
N LEU A 183 -5.82 -2.00 -1.42
CA LEU A 183 -6.67 -1.56 -2.54
C LEU A 183 -6.00 -0.58 -3.50
N ARG A 184 -4.93 0.08 -3.07
CA ARG A 184 -4.20 1.11 -3.83
C ARG A 184 -2.82 0.65 -4.29
N VAL A 185 -2.43 -0.58 -3.96
CA VAL A 185 -1.19 -1.17 -4.45
C VAL A 185 -1.17 -1.21 -5.98
N LEU A 186 -0.03 -0.89 -6.57
CA LEU A 186 0.18 -0.96 -8.01
C LEU A 186 0.72 -2.33 -8.41
N ASP A 187 0.58 -2.68 -9.69
CA ASP A 187 1.09 -3.95 -10.22
C ASP A 187 2.61 -3.92 -10.47
N LYS A 188 3.38 -3.69 -9.40
CA LYS A 188 4.85 -3.73 -9.38
C LYS A 188 5.32 -4.48 -8.15
N ALA A 189 6.23 -5.43 -8.33
CA ALA A 189 6.70 -6.30 -7.25
C ALA A 189 7.23 -5.52 -6.04
N ASP A 190 8.09 -4.52 -6.26
CA ASP A 190 8.68 -3.71 -5.18
C ASP A 190 7.62 -2.93 -4.38
N GLN A 191 6.58 -2.45 -5.06
CA GLN A 191 5.50 -1.69 -4.42
C GLN A 191 4.55 -2.61 -3.66
N ARG A 192 4.30 -3.82 -4.18
CA ARG A 192 3.58 -4.85 -3.43
C ARG A 192 4.34 -5.26 -2.17
N ALA A 193 5.65 -5.52 -2.28
CA ALA A 193 6.48 -5.85 -1.13
C ALA A 193 6.48 -4.72 -0.08
N ALA A 194 6.58 -3.45 -0.51
CA ALA A 194 6.48 -2.30 0.38
C ALA A 194 5.10 -2.18 1.08
N ALA A 195 4.02 -2.44 0.35
CA ALA A 195 2.67 -2.45 0.90
C ALA A 195 2.48 -3.58 1.92
N VAL A 196 2.93 -4.80 1.60
CA VAL A 196 2.85 -5.96 2.49
C VAL A 196 3.60 -5.70 3.79
N ALA A 197 4.84 -5.22 3.71
CA ALA A 197 5.63 -4.87 4.89
C ALA A 197 4.94 -3.81 5.76
N SER A 198 4.38 -2.76 5.15
CA SER A 198 3.64 -1.73 5.90
C SER A 198 2.38 -2.29 6.55
N VAL A 199 1.62 -3.13 5.84
CA VAL A 199 0.43 -3.79 6.38
C VAL A 199 0.78 -4.68 7.55
N ARG A 200 1.86 -5.48 7.47
CA ARG A 200 2.30 -6.36 8.56
C ARG A 200 2.55 -5.59 9.85
N GLU A 201 3.35 -4.53 9.77
CA GLU A 201 3.71 -3.72 10.93
C GLU A 201 2.50 -3.03 11.57
N LEU A 202 1.56 -2.57 10.74
CA LEU A 202 0.33 -1.93 11.19
C LEU A 202 -0.66 -2.93 11.80
N VAL A 203 -0.82 -4.11 11.20
CA VAL A 203 -1.74 -5.15 11.71
C VAL A 203 -1.21 -5.75 13.00
N ALA A 204 0.11 -5.86 13.17
CA ALA A 204 0.73 -6.39 14.38
C ALA A 204 0.38 -5.62 15.66
N VAL A 205 0.06 -4.33 15.55
CA VAL A 205 -0.35 -3.50 16.70
C VAL A 205 -1.87 -3.39 16.88
N LEU A 206 -2.66 -3.91 15.95
CA LEU A 206 -4.12 -3.87 16.06
C LEU A 206 -4.62 -4.84 17.15
N PRO A 207 -5.73 -4.51 17.84
CA PRO A 207 -6.40 -5.45 18.73
C PRO A 207 -6.82 -6.75 17.99
N PRO A 208 -6.95 -7.89 18.68
CA PRO A 208 -7.29 -9.17 18.05
C PRO A 208 -8.55 -9.13 17.18
N ASP A 209 -9.61 -8.46 17.63
CA ASP A 209 -10.87 -8.33 16.86
C ASP A 209 -10.67 -7.59 15.54
N GLU A 210 -9.74 -6.63 15.53
CA GLU A 210 -9.40 -5.84 14.34
C GLU A 210 -8.51 -6.60 13.37
N GLN A 211 -7.59 -7.41 13.90
CA GLN A 211 -6.81 -8.35 13.08
C GLN A 211 -7.73 -9.36 12.39
N LEU A 212 -8.71 -9.91 13.12
CA LEU A 212 -9.72 -10.82 12.57
C LEU A 212 -10.60 -10.14 11.52
N SER A 213 -11.08 -8.92 11.80
CA SER A 213 -11.84 -8.11 10.84
C SER A 213 -11.02 -7.81 9.56
N PHE A 214 -9.72 -7.58 9.71
CA PHE A 214 -8.81 -7.39 8.59
C PHE A 214 -8.61 -8.68 7.78
N CYS A 215 -8.44 -9.84 8.43
CA CYS A 215 -8.32 -11.13 7.72
C CYS A 215 -9.62 -11.48 6.98
N THR A 216 -10.78 -11.16 7.55
CA THR A 216 -12.09 -11.27 6.88
C THR A 216 -12.17 -10.34 5.66
N PHE A 217 -11.59 -9.13 5.74
CA PHE A 217 -11.44 -8.27 4.57
C PHE A 217 -10.51 -8.90 3.51
N LEU A 218 -9.37 -9.49 3.88
CA LEU A 218 -8.48 -10.17 2.94
C LEU A 218 -9.19 -11.33 2.23
N PHE A 219 -9.99 -12.10 2.96
CA PHE A 219 -10.82 -13.15 2.40
C PHE A 219 -11.74 -12.61 1.31
N ARG A 220 -12.49 -11.52 1.59
CA ARG A 220 -13.33 -10.87 0.58
C ARG A 220 -12.51 -10.31 -0.58
N LEU A 221 -11.34 -9.74 -0.32
CA LEU A 221 -10.44 -9.19 -1.33
C LEU A 221 -9.96 -10.27 -2.32
N ALA A 222 -9.65 -11.47 -1.81
CA ALA A 222 -9.26 -12.65 -2.58
C ALA A 222 -10.38 -13.23 -3.46
N HIS A 223 -11.63 -12.80 -3.26
CA HIS A 223 -12.79 -13.20 -4.07
C HIS A 223 -13.17 -12.19 -5.14
N THR A 224 -12.47 -11.07 -5.22
CA THR A 224 -12.76 -10.05 -6.24
C THR A 224 -12.33 -10.51 -7.64
N ALA A 225 -12.98 -9.95 -8.67
CA ALA A 225 -12.65 -10.26 -10.06
C ALA A 225 -11.23 -9.81 -10.47
N LYS A 226 -10.65 -8.84 -9.76
CA LYS A 226 -9.35 -8.24 -10.08
C LYS A 226 -8.19 -9.15 -9.64
N PRO A 227 -7.36 -9.67 -10.57
CA PRO A 227 -6.24 -10.56 -10.21
C PRO A 227 -5.24 -9.93 -9.23
N LEU A 228 -4.94 -8.64 -9.37
CA LEU A 228 -4.03 -7.93 -8.48
C LEU A 228 -4.53 -7.91 -7.01
N HIS A 229 -5.83 -7.72 -6.80
CA HIS A 229 -6.44 -7.76 -5.47
C HIS A 229 -6.30 -9.16 -4.84
N ARG A 230 -6.50 -10.22 -5.64
CA ARG A 230 -6.31 -11.58 -5.17
C ARG A 230 -4.85 -11.87 -4.85
N LEU A 231 -3.94 -11.38 -5.69
CA LEU A 231 -2.51 -11.53 -5.48
C LEU A 231 -2.03 -10.85 -4.20
N ILE A 232 -2.41 -9.59 -3.96
CA ILE A 232 -2.02 -8.88 -2.73
C ILE A 232 -2.64 -9.53 -1.49
N ALA A 233 -3.87 -10.05 -1.58
CA ALA A 233 -4.49 -10.77 -0.47
C ALA A 233 -3.68 -12.02 -0.08
N LEU A 234 -3.16 -12.77 -1.06
CA LEU A 234 -2.28 -13.93 -0.83
C LEU A 234 -0.95 -13.54 -0.20
N GLU A 235 -0.32 -12.47 -0.71
CA GLU A 235 0.97 -11.99 -0.20
C GLU A 235 0.86 -11.49 1.25
N VAL A 236 -0.20 -10.72 1.55
CA VAL A 236 -0.46 -10.27 2.92
C VAL A 236 -0.80 -11.46 3.82
N ALA A 237 -1.71 -12.37 3.42
CA ALA A 237 -2.10 -13.51 4.25
C ALA A 237 -0.90 -14.39 4.60
N SER A 238 -0.03 -14.67 3.63
CA SER A 238 1.22 -15.41 3.87
C SER A 238 2.14 -14.68 4.84
N CYS A 239 2.36 -13.38 4.63
CA CYS A 239 3.19 -12.57 5.52
C CYS A 239 2.67 -12.57 6.95
N LEU A 240 1.35 -12.42 7.16
CA LEU A 240 0.75 -12.47 8.50
C LEU A 240 0.95 -13.85 9.16
N LEU A 241 0.76 -14.94 8.43
CA LEU A 241 0.99 -16.30 8.95
C LEU A 241 2.44 -16.54 9.38
N MET A 242 3.41 -15.94 8.68
CA MET A 242 4.84 -16.18 8.94
C MET A 242 5.43 -15.21 9.97
N GLU A 243 4.87 -14.00 10.09
CA GLU A 243 5.54 -12.90 10.79
C GLU A 243 4.75 -12.36 12.01
N LEU A 244 3.45 -12.64 12.12
CA LEU A 244 2.73 -12.31 13.36
C LEU A 244 3.01 -13.34 14.45
N PRO A 245 3.03 -12.93 15.73
CA PRO A 245 3.23 -13.86 16.84
C PRO A 245 2.15 -14.93 16.92
N ALA A 246 2.57 -16.15 17.22
CA ALA A 246 1.70 -17.28 17.56
C ALA A 246 0.50 -17.50 16.60
N PRO A 247 0.73 -17.61 15.27
CA PRO A 247 -0.32 -17.71 14.26
C PRO A 247 -1.21 -18.94 14.43
N PHE A 248 -0.70 -19.97 15.11
CA PHE A 248 -1.37 -21.24 15.33
C PHE A 248 -1.53 -21.55 16.82
N ALA A 249 -1.46 -20.55 17.71
CA ALA A 249 -1.77 -20.79 19.11
C ALA A 249 -3.21 -21.31 19.26
N MET A 250 -3.36 -22.37 20.05
CA MET A 250 -4.66 -22.95 20.36
C MET A 250 -5.57 -21.90 21.00
N SER A 251 -6.62 -21.54 20.29
CA SER A 251 -7.72 -20.73 20.80
C SER A 251 -8.99 -21.56 20.84
N SER A 252 -9.90 -21.23 21.76
CA SER A 252 -11.24 -21.82 21.82
C SER A 252 -11.99 -21.71 20.49
N GLY A 253 -11.64 -20.72 19.66
CA GLY A 253 -12.18 -20.51 18.33
C GLY A 253 -11.97 -21.68 17.37
N TYR A 254 -10.85 -22.42 17.43
CA TYR A 254 -10.61 -23.53 16.50
C TYR A 254 -11.51 -24.73 16.75
N LYS A 255 -11.71 -25.08 18.02
CA LYS A 255 -12.51 -26.25 18.39
C LYS A 255 -13.95 -26.03 17.98
N ALA A 256 -14.52 -24.88 18.38
CA ALA A 256 -15.82 -24.43 17.89
C ALA A 256 -15.84 -24.42 16.36
N PHE A 257 -14.73 -23.98 15.72
CA PHE A 257 -14.59 -23.93 14.26
C PHE A 257 -14.87 -25.24 13.56
N VAL A 258 -14.14 -26.26 13.98
CA VAL A 258 -14.16 -27.56 13.33
C VAL A 258 -15.39 -28.38 13.72
N ASP A 259 -15.89 -28.26 14.94
CA ASP A 259 -17.06 -29.01 15.41
C ASP A 259 -18.42 -28.40 15.00
N GLY A 260 -18.41 -27.18 14.45
CA GLY A 260 -19.61 -26.50 13.97
C GLY A 260 -20.53 -26.01 15.09
N SER A 261 -20.04 -25.93 16.33
CA SER A 261 -20.79 -25.46 17.51
C SER A 261 -20.93 -23.93 17.61
N HIS A 262 -20.62 -23.20 16.54
CA HIS A 262 -20.85 -21.74 16.48
C HIS A 262 -22.32 -21.40 16.58
N GLY A 263 -22.59 -20.23 17.17
CA GLY A 263 -23.90 -19.62 17.07
C GLY A 263 -24.30 -19.37 15.61
N PRO A 264 -25.61 -19.32 15.30
CA PRO A 264 -26.09 -18.99 13.97
C PRO A 264 -25.63 -17.57 13.57
N GLY A 265 -24.89 -17.44 12.46
CA GLY A 265 -24.48 -16.13 11.94
C GLY A 265 -23.83 -16.20 10.55
N GLU A 266 -23.97 -15.11 9.78
CA GLU A 266 -23.33 -14.88 8.47
C GLU A 266 -21.83 -14.52 8.57
N GLU A 267 -21.27 -14.42 9.78
CA GLU A 267 -19.89 -14.03 10.02
C GLU A 267 -18.94 -15.24 9.99
N ILE A 268 -17.76 -15.05 9.40
CA ILE A 268 -16.69 -16.06 9.38
C ILE A 268 -16.17 -16.21 10.82
N ALA A 269 -16.79 -17.08 11.60
CA ALA A 269 -16.41 -17.41 12.97
C ALA A 269 -15.18 -18.33 13.04
N ALA A 270 -14.13 -17.99 12.27
CA ALA A 270 -12.89 -18.77 12.18
C ALA A 270 -11.73 -17.96 12.76
N PRO A 271 -10.76 -18.61 13.43
CA PRO A 271 -9.50 -17.95 13.79
C PRO A 271 -8.81 -17.35 12.56
N TRP A 272 -8.13 -16.22 12.75
CA TRP A 272 -7.60 -15.43 11.64
C TRP A 272 -6.64 -16.23 10.73
N SER A 273 -5.84 -17.13 11.29
CA SER A 273 -4.93 -17.96 10.48
C SER A 273 -5.64 -19.06 9.72
N ALA A 274 -6.79 -19.57 10.20
CA ALA A 274 -7.64 -20.47 9.42
C ALA A 274 -8.22 -19.75 8.19
N ILE A 275 -8.61 -18.47 8.35
CA ILE A 275 -9.05 -17.62 7.24
C ILE A 275 -7.90 -17.45 6.22
N CYS A 276 -6.70 -17.12 6.69
CA CYS A 276 -5.53 -16.97 5.83
C CYS A 276 -5.16 -18.27 5.10
N LEU A 277 -5.12 -19.42 5.78
CA LEU A 277 -4.83 -20.72 5.16
C LEU A 277 -5.92 -21.13 4.17
N GLY A 278 -7.19 -20.93 4.51
CA GLY A 278 -8.32 -21.20 3.61
C GLY A 278 -8.25 -20.37 2.34
N LEU A 279 -7.87 -19.10 2.47
CA LEU A 279 -7.61 -18.20 1.34
C LEU A 279 -6.48 -18.75 0.46
N LEU A 280 -5.33 -19.17 1.02
CA LEU A 280 -4.23 -19.74 0.25
C LEU A 280 -4.69 -21.01 -0.51
N LEU A 281 -5.31 -21.96 0.19
CA LEU A 281 -5.79 -23.22 -0.37
C LEU A 281 -6.77 -23.01 -1.53
N GLN A 282 -7.76 -22.14 -1.33
CA GLN A 282 -8.79 -21.91 -2.34
C GLN A 282 -8.21 -21.27 -3.62
N ARG A 283 -7.17 -20.45 -3.48
CA ARG A 283 -6.54 -19.78 -4.64
C ARG A 283 -5.53 -20.67 -5.36
N CYS A 284 -5.21 -21.86 -4.86
CA CYS A 284 -4.47 -22.86 -5.63
C CYS A 284 -5.21 -23.27 -6.92
N ASP A 285 -6.54 -23.13 -6.97
CA ASP A 285 -7.40 -23.33 -8.15
C ASP A 285 -7.92 -22.00 -8.76
N ASP A 286 -7.18 -20.89 -8.61
CA ASP A 286 -7.56 -19.62 -9.21
C ASP A 286 -7.58 -19.67 -10.75
N LYS A 287 -8.43 -18.87 -11.41
CA LYS A 287 -8.46 -18.77 -12.87
C LYS A 287 -7.16 -18.18 -13.46
N ALA A 288 -6.52 -17.25 -12.73
CA ALA A 288 -5.29 -16.60 -13.15
C ALA A 288 -4.06 -17.42 -12.75
N ALA A 289 -3.24 -17.83 -13.72
CA ALA A 289 -2.06 -18.66 -13.48
C ALA A 289 -1.05 -18.04 -12.48
N ALA A 290 -0.85 -16.72 -12.53
CA ALA A 290 0.03 -16.02 -11.60
C ALA A 290 -0.48 -16.08 -10.14
N VAL A 291 -1.80 -16.01 -9.94
CA VAL A 291 -2.43 -16.12 -8.61
C VAL A 291 -2.29 -17.55 -8.08
N ARG A 292 -2.56 -18.56 -8.92
CA ARG A 292 -2.34 -19.98 -8.56
C ARG A 292 -0.90 -20.27 -8.16
N ALA A 293 0.05 -19.83 -8.99
CA ALA A 293 1.47 -20.04 -8.73
C ALA A 293 1.87 -19.41 -7.39
N ARG A 294 1.43 -18.17 -7.12
CA ARG A 294 1.72 -17.50 -5.85
C ARG A 294 1.07 -18.20 -4.66
N ALA A 295 -0.18 -18.65 -4.79
CA ALA A 295 -0.88 -19.39 -3.73
C ALA A 295 -0.14 -20.69 -3.37
N LEU A 296 0.27 -21.47 -4.37
CA LEU A 296 1.04 -22.70 -4.17
C LEU A 296 2.41 -22.43 -3.51
N SER A 297 3.13 -21.40 -3.96
CA SER A 297 4.41 -21.02 -3.36
C SER A 297 4.25 -20.59 -1.89
N ASN A 298 3.28 -19.73 -1.59
CA ASN A 298 3.02 -19.25 -0.24
C ASN A 298 2.57 -20.38 0.69
N LEU A 299 1.74 -21.31 0.18
CA LEU A 299 1.32 -22.48 0.95
C LEU A 299 2.50 -23.41 1.24
N ALA A 300 3.38 -23.66 0.27
CA ALA A 300 4.59 -24.44 0.48
C ALA A 300 5.50 -23.80 1.53
N GLU A 301 5.68 -22.48 1.49
CA GLU A 301 6.45 -21.75 2.50
C GLU A 301 5.83 -21.88 3.91
N CYS A 302 4.51 -21.77 4.02
CA CYS A 302 3.81 -21.98 5.28
C CYS A 302 4.01 -23.40 5.83
N LEU A 303 4.01 -24.41 4.96
CA LEU A 303 4.25 -25.81 5.33
C LEU A 303 5.69 -26.05 5.77
N GLU A 304 6.67 -25.38 5.17
CA GLU A 304 8.07 -25.48 5.59
C GLU A 304 8.29 -24.82 6.96
N VAL A 305 7.68 -23.67 7.23
CA VAL A 305 7.72 -23.07 8.58
C VAL A 305 7.06 -23.97 9.60
N PHE A 306 5.91 -24.56 9.25
CA PHE A 306 5.26 -25.55 10.12
C PHE A 306 6.15 -26.77 10.38
N ARG A 307 6.78 -27.31 9.34
CA ARG A 307 7.75 -28.42 9.47
C ARG A 307 8.91 -28.04 10.39
N ALA A 308 9.46 -26.84 10.26
CA ALA A 308 10.55 -26.36 11.11
C ALA A 308 10.11 -26.25 12.58
N LEU A 309 8.89 -25.78 12.85
CA LEU A 309 8.32 -25.74 14.21
C LEU A 309 8.18 -27.14 14.81
N LEU A 310 7.73 -28.13 14.03
CA LEU A 310 7.68 -29.52 14.47
C LEU A 310 9.08 -30.11 14.70
N ALA A 311 10.05 -29.81 13.84
CA ALA A 311 11.41 -30.34 13.96
C ALA A 311 12.13 -29.78 15.20
N ALA A 312 12.01 -28.47 15.46
CA ALA A 312 12.62 -27.81 16.62
C ALA A 312 12.15 -28.40 17.97
N SER A 313 11.03 -29.11 17.97
CA SER A 313 10.47 -29.74 19.17
C SER A 313 10.81 -31.21 19.38
N GLY A 314 11.38 -31.86 18.35
CA GLY A 314 11.73 -33.28 18.39
C GLY A 314 13.17 -33.56 18.84
N ASP A 315 14.01 -32.52 18.98
CA ASP A 315 15.42 -32.67 19.36
C ASP A 315 15.65 -32.54 20.88
N ASP A 316 14.62 -32.20 21.68
CA ASP A 316 14.68 -32.11 23.15
C ASP A 316 14.24 -33.42 23.85
N ASP A 317 14.70 -34.58 23.36
CA ASP A 317 14.53 -35.90 24.02
C ASP A 317 15.39 -36.05 25.31
N ALA A 318 15.86 -34.94 25.89
CA ALA A 318 16.68 -34.90 27.09
C ALA A 318 15.92 -34.30 28.29
N ALA A 319 15.04 -35.10 28.87
CA ALA A 319 14.65 -35.08 30.28
C ALA A 319 14.32 -33.71 30.93
N GLY A 320 13.06 -33.29 30.88
CA GLY A 320 12.52 -32.28 31.80
C GLY A 320 11.02 -32.02 31.66
N ASP A 321 10.25 -32.28 32.72
CA ASP A 321 8.89 -31.76 32.99
C ASP A 321 8.77 -30.25 32.67
N ASP A 322 7.69 -29.67 32.15
CA ASP A 322 6.45 -30.20 31.54
C ASP A 322 5.68 -29.08 30.77
N ASP A 323 6.32 -27.93 30.47
CA ASP A 323 5.66 -26.77 29.83
C ASP A 323 6.05 -26.61 28.34
N ASP A 324 7.32 -26.74 27.97
CA ASP A 324 7.77 -26.51 26.58
C ASP A 324 7.22 -27.54 25.57
N HIS A 325 7.11 -28.82 25.96
CA HIS A 325 6.51 -29.85 25.12
C HIS A 325 5.00 -29.64 24.89
N ARG A 326 4.32 -28.98 25.83
CA ARG A 326 2.89 -28.67 25.74
C ARG A 326 2.63 -27.60 24.70
N ASP A 327 3.48 -26.58 24.66
CA ASP A 327 3.35 -25.46 23.73
C ASP A 327 3.55 -25.87 22.28
N VAL A 328 4.52 -26.75 22.02
CA VAL A 328 4.72 -27.32 20.68
C VAL A 328 3.48 -28.10 20.22
N ARG A 329 2.99 -29.02 21.05
CA ARG A 329 1.82 -29.84 20.70
C ARG A 329 0.60 -28.96 20.43
N ASN A 330 0.43 -27.90 21.21
CA ASN A 330 -0.63 -26.92 21.00
C ASN A 330 -0.47 -26.20 19.65
N VAL A 331 0.73 -25.77 19.26
CA VAL A 331 0.98 -25.13 17.96
C VAL A 331 0.74 -26.11 16.79
N ALA A 332 1.15 -27.37 16.95
CA ALA A 332 0.92 -28.43 15.98
C ALA A 332 -0.57 -28.71 15.74
N GLU A 333 -1.31 -28.90 16.83
CA GLU A 333 -2.76 -29.09 16.79
C GLU A 333 -3.47 -27.85 16.24
N GLY A 334 -3.05 -26.65 16.64
CA GLY A 334 -3.59 -25.39 16.14
C GLY A 334 -3.40 -25.21 14.64
N PHE A 335 -2.24 -25.59 14.09
CA PHE A 335 -2.00 -25.55 12.64
C PHE A 335 -2.91 -26.53 11.90
N LEU A 336 -3.01 -27.77 12.37
CA LEU A 336 -3.88 -28.77 11.74
C LEU A 336 -5.34 -28.34 11.77
N LEU A 337 -5.81 -27.79 12.89
CA LEU A 337 -7.16 -27.23 12.99
C LEU A 337 -7.34 -26.01 12.07
N ALA A 338 -6.33 -25.15 11.95
CA ALA A 338 -6.35 -24.03 11.00
C ALA A 338 -6.41 -24.50 9.55
N LEU A 339 -5.69 -25.57 9.20
CA LEU A 339 -5.69 -26.16 7.86
C LEU A 339 -7.03 -26.83 7.54
N CYS A 340 -7.55 -27.66 8.45
CA CYS A 340 -8.87 -28.26 8.34
C CYS A 340 -9.95 -27.17 8.24
N GLY A 341 -9.86 -26.14 9.07
CA GLY A 341 -10.76 -25.01 9.03
C GLY A 341 -10.69 -24.23 7.72
N GLY A 342 -9.48 -23.96 7.22
CA GLY A 342 -9.28 -23.33 5.93
C GLY A 342 -9.91 -24.12 4.79
N HIS A 343 -9.85 -25.45 4.84
CA HIS A 343 -10.54 -26.32 3.87
C HIS A 343 -12.06 -26.22 3.95
N VAL A 344 -12.64 -26.16 5.16
CA VAL A 344 -14.09 -25.94 5.35
C VAL A 344 -14.52 -24.60 4.75
N LEU A 345 -13.78 -23.51 4.99
CA LEU A 345 -14.06 -22.21 4.38
C LEU A 345 -13.98 -22.26 2.85
N SER A 346 -12.98 -22.95 2.31
CA SER A 346 -12.80 -23.11 0.86
C SER A 346 -13.95 -23.89 0.20
N THR A 347 -14.56 -24.83 0.91
CA THR A 347 -15.65 -25.67 0.38
C THR A 347 -17.04 -25.05 0.59
N GLN A 348 -17.26 -24.29 1.66
CA GLN A 348 -18.53 -23.60 1.88
C GLN A 348 -18.77 -22.49 0.84
N VAL A 349 -17.74 -21.74 0.45
CA VAL A 349 -17.89 -20.68 -0.57
C VAL A 349 -18.22 -21.23 -1.96
N THR A 350 -17.78 -22.44 -2.29
CA THR A 350 -18.12 -23.07 -3.58
C THR A 350 -19.54 -23.63 -3.62
N GLN A 351 -20.22 -23.74 -2.48
CA GLN A 351 -21.58 -24.28 -2.37
C GLN A 351 -22.70 -23.25 -2.31
N VAL A 352 -22.41 -21.93 -2.23
CA VAL A 352 -23.49 -20.92 -2.28
C VAL A 352 -24.14 -20.97 -3.67
N PRO A 353 -25.40 -21.41 -3.81
CA PRO A 353 -26.07 -21.44 -5.09
C PRO A 353 -26.22 -19.99 -5.55
N VAL A 354 -25.80 -19.69 -6.78
CA VAL A 354 -26.16 -18.45 -7.46
C VAL A 354 -27.68 -18.46 -7.60
N VAL A 355 -28.38 -17.89 -6.61
CA VAL A 355 -29.79 -17.56 -6.73
C VAL A 355 -29.86 -16.49 -7.81
N ARG A 356 -30.03 -16.93 -9.06
CA ARG A 356 -30.43 -16.06 -10.17
C ARG A 356 -31.70 -15.36 -9.70
N ARG A 357 -31.60 -14.09 -9.32
CA ARG A 357 -32.75 -13.19 -9.16
C ARG A 357 -33.49 -13.18 -10.49
N ARG A 358 -34.50 -14.04 -10.61
CA ARG A 358 -35.47 -14.00 -11.68
C ARG A 358 -36.24 -12.71 -11.46
N ALA A 359 -36.05 -11.73 -12.35
CA ALA A 359 -36.75 -10.46 -12.29
C ALA A 359 -38.26 -10.75 -12.19
N ALA A 360 -38.85 -10.36 -11.07
CA ALA A 360 -40.29 -10.35 -10.90
C ALA A 360 -40.86 -9.24 -11.79
N ALA A 361 -41.68 -9.62 -12.77
CA ALA A 361 -42.47 -8.66 -13.54
C ALA A 361 -43.56 -8.04 -12.65
N PRO A 362 -43.88 -6.74 -12.81
CA PRO A 362 -44.92 -6.09 -12.03
C PRO A 362 -46.34 -6.49 -12.50
N PRO A 363 -47.36 -6.44 -11.63
CA PRO A 363 -48.72 -6.90 -11.94
C PRO A 363 -49.66 -5.79 -12.45
N GLY A 364 -50.54 -6.16 -13.39
CA GLY A 364 -51.83 -5.50 -13.74
C GLY A 364 -51.77 -4.49 -14.90
N GLN A 365 -52.70 -4.39 -15.86
CA GLN A 365 -53.97 -5.05 -16.26
C GLN A 365 -54.22 -4.69 -17.79
N PRO A 366 -55.43 -4.74 -18.39
CA PRO A 366 -56.04 -5.88 -19.06
C PRO A 366 -56.35 -5.70 -20.57
N SER A 367 -56.53 -6.85 -21.24
CA SER A 367 -57.32 -7.20 -22.45
C SER A 367 -57.58 -6.19 -23.58
N ALA A 368 -57.23 -6.60 -24.82
CA ALA A 368 -58.14 -6.52 -25.99
C ALA A 368 -57.69 -7.46 -27.12
N THR A 369 -58.54 -8.45 -27.41
CA THR A 369 -58.98 -8.95 -28.73
C THR A 369 -58.00 -9.01 -29.92
N GLY A 370 -57.88 -10.17 -30.58
CA GLY A 370 -57.43 -10.22 -31.97
C GLY A 370 -56.94 -11.57 -32.51
N THR A 371 -57.88 -12.46 -32.79
CA THR A 371 -57.91 -13.46 -33.87
C THR A 371 -56.67 -13.75 -34.75
N ALA A 372 -56.35 -15.06 -34.81
CA ALA A 372 -56.27 -15.92 -36.01
C ALA A 372 -54.95 -16.09 -36.81
N HIS A 373 -54.77 -17.38 -37.17
CA HIS A 373 -54.03 -18.02 -38.27
C HIS A 373 -52.48 -17.96 -38.28
N ALA A 374 -51.77 -19.09 -38.11
CA ALA A 374 -51.61 -20.30 -38.96
C ALA A 374 -50.43 -20.19 -39.96
N GLY A 375 -49.64 -21.26 -40.05
CA GLY A 375 -48.61 -21.50 -41.09
C GLY A 375 -47.23 -21.80 -40.52
N ALA A 376 -46.87 -23.07 -40.27
CA ALA A 376 -46.20 -23.97 -41.23
C ALA A 376 -44.77 -23.48 -41.58
N ALA A 377 -43.71 -24.06 -41.01
CA ALA A 377 -43.06 -25.33 -41.37
C ALA A 377 -42.03 -25.23 -42.53
N LYS A 378 -41.00 -26.09 -42.40
CA LYS A 378 -39.88 -26.44 -43.31
C LYS A 378 -38.64 -25.53 -43.25
N LYS A 379 -37.48 -25.97 -42.74
CA LYS A 379 -36.60 -27.14 -43.04
C LYS A 379 -35.80 -26.96 -44.33
N LYS A 380 -34.49 -26.68 -44.19
CA LYS A 380 -33.33 -27.40 -44.79
C LYS A 380 -32.09 -26.50 -44.65
N ARG A 381 -31.07 -26.94 -43.90
CA ARG A 381 -29.92 -27.75 -44.37
C ARG A 381 -29.07 -27.02 -45.41
N GLY A 382 -27.82 -26.75 -45.05
CA GLY A 382 -26.76 -26.40 -45.99
C GLY A 382 -25.47 -26.04 -45.26
N GLY A 383 -24.75 -27.03 -44.74
CA GLY A 383 -23.39 -26.85 -44.27
C GLY A 383 -22.40 -26.90 -45.44
N LYS A 384 -21.34 -26.08 -45.35
CA LYS A 384 -19.99 -26.37 -45.87
C LYS A 384 -18.99 -25.36 -45.28
N GLN A 385 -17.99 -25.89 -44.57
CA GLN A 385 -16.76 -25.22 -44.12
C GLN A 385 -15.75 -25.07 -45.30
N PRO A 386 -14.45 -24.75 -45.09
CA PRO A 386 -13.86 -23.45 -44.75
C PRO A 386 -12.69 -23.10 -45.72
N HIS A 387 -11.77 -22.25 -45.27
CA HIS A 387 -10.43 -21.89 -45.81
C HIS A 387 -10.32 -20.74 -46.82
N LYS A 388 -9.69 -19.65 -46.35
CA LYS A 388 -8.40 -19.13 -46.88
C LYS A 388 -7.90 -17.97 -46.01
N GLN A 389 -6.74 -18.15 -45.38
CA GLN A 389 -5.94 -17.07 -44.81
C GLN A 389 -4.47 -17.42 -45.07
N ALA A 390 -3.78 -16.61 -45.87
CA ALA A 390 -2.32 -16.53 -45.91
C ALA A 390 -1.86 -15.29 -46.70
N ARG A 391 -0.97 -14.52 -46.04
CA ARG A 391 0.05 -13.59 -46.57
C ARG A 391 -0.48 -12.31 -47.25
N GLY A 392 0.12 -11.13 -47.08
CA GLY A 392 1.35 -10.71 -46.42
C GLY A 392 1.66 -9.24 -46.78
N GLY A 393 2.74 -8.69 -46.23
CA GLY A 393 3.27 -7.35 -46.53
C GLY A 393 2.75 -6.27 -45.56
N GLY A 394 3.55 -5.46 -44.87
CA GLY A 394 4.88 -4.95 -45.18
C GLY A 394 4.77 -3.42 -45.20
N GLY A 395 5.66 -2.71 -44.50
CA GLY A 395 5.79 -1.25 -44.68
C GLY A 395 6.06 -0.46 -43.40
N ALA A 396 7.32 -0.11 -43.20
CA ALA A 396 7.77 0.94 -42.29
C ALA A 396 7.47 2.33 -42.88
N ALA A 397 7.17 3.33 -42.03
CA ALA A 397 7.54 4.73 -42.28
C ALA A 397 7.38 5.62 -41.03
N ARG A 398 8.44 6.37 -40.75
CA ARG A 398 8.57 7.50 -39.82
C ARG A 398 7.79 8.74 -40.31
N ARG A 399 7.33 9.58 -39.37
CA ARG A 399 7.41 11.08 -39.28
C ARG A 399 6.34 11.53 -38.27
N SER A 400 6.67 12.16 -37.13
CA SER A 400 7.16 13.54 -36.91
C SER A 400 6.19 14.63 -37.37
N ARG A 401 5.40 15.21 -36.46
CA ARG A 401 5.46 16.64 -36.01
C ARG A 401 4.14 17.15 -35.39
N ARG A 402 4.32 17.90 -34.29
CA ARG A 402 3.63 19.14 -33.84
C ARG A 402 2.09 19.20 -33.74
N GLY A 403 1.62 19.46 -32.51
CA GLY A 403 1.27 20.82 -32.07
C GLY A 403 -0.23 21.19 -31.96
N GLY A 404 -0.56 21.87 -30.85
CA GLY A 404 -1.82 22.63 -30.62
C GLY A 404 -2.75 21.94 -29.62
N ALA A 405 -2.91 22.46 -28.39
CA ALA A 405 -3.94 23.43 -27.95
C ALA A 405 -5.36 22.83 -28.08
N GLY A 406 -6.26 22.79 -27.10
CA GLY A 406 -6.46 23.50 -25.84
C GLY A 406 -7.98 23.76 -25.74
N ALA A 407 -8.66 23.24 -24.71
CA ALA A 407 -10.02 23.56 -24.22
C ALA A 407 -10.34 22.53 -23.10
N ALA A 408 -10.58 22.85 -21.82
CA ALA A 408 -11.65 23.66 -21.23
C ALA A 408 -13.04 23.02 -21.41
N GLU A 409 -13.53 22.37 -20.36
CA GLU A 409 -14.94 22.13 -19.95
C GLU A 409 -14.86 21.33 -18.61
N SER A 410 -15.14 21.95 -17.45
CA SER A 410 -16.46 22.15 -16.81
C SER A 410 -17.21 20.83 -16.58
N GLU A 411 -17.22 20.33 -15.35
CA GLU A 411 -18.42 20.28 -14.46
C GLU A 411 -19.49 19.27 -14.92
N GLU A 412 -19.71 18.21 -14.14
CA GLU A 412 -21.03 17.97 -13.53
C GLU A 412 -20.99 16.86 -12.46
N GLU A 413 -21.76 17.10 -11.40
CA GLU A 413 -22.00 16.34 -10.19
C GLU A 413 -23.04 15.21 -10.36
N GLY A 414 -23.20 14.40 -9.29
CA GLY A 414 -24.38 13.56 -8.99
C GLY A 414 -24.09 12.06 -9.12
N GLU A 415 -24.27 11.21 -8.11
CA GLU A 415 -24.90 11.23 -6.78
C GLU A 415 -24.18 10.22 -5.87
#